data_AF-A0A259EML2-F1
#
_entry.id   AF-A0A259EML2-F1
#
_cell.length_a   1.000
_cell.length_b   1.000
_cell.length_c   1.000
_cell.angle_alpha   90.00
_cell.angle_beta   90.00
_cell.angle_gamma   90.00
#
_symmetry.space_group_name_H-M   'P 1'
#
loop_
_entity.id
_entity.type
_entity.pdbx_description
1 polymer ?
#
loop_
_entity_poly.entity_id
_entity_poly.type
_entity_poly.pdbx_seq_one_letter_code
_entity_poly.pdbx_strand_id
1 'polypeptide(L)'
;MVRDEWTTGRVAQARPRNPPMASAPGLLTRPAFGPDIPAILQRNPLRNTATLAMLLLDAEILTESEWRRSRKHLTSQCERALMRWINERADALRCIRPHFQLACGIQPDPFHAGNRPEQGWLEIAWFVEYGDAFIVGPQVERLEREKKGLGLAALRALSQRSWRSFPMMMCQDQLSMAEWCFWGGESSIDDYIDMMELDPEDAEQVRAESIAEADIVAETPKWLLKSYRRKTPAPRTLKQIERRSSDPLARQVAEVLRMLAAAPELEDPHEQFRDDGGEFYGFSAYVRWSERDYTVEVAERMANNELNSGVGYEICGLHQQPIDDVDSFVQWMQHMDGLFSVTRLIDRLLWLLSGASSDHAPNTPEGDSTHGSNPVHG
;
A
#
# COMPACT_ATOMS: atom_id res chain seq x y z
N MET A 1 13.44 -38.77 61.54
CA MET A 1 12.36 -37.89 61.05
C MET A 1 11.92 -38.47 59.70
N VAL A 2 11.07 -39.51 59.71
CA VAL A 2 9.58 -39.45 59.64
C VAL A 2 9.18 -38.90 58.25
N ARG A 3 8.45 -39.57 57.35
CA ARG A 3 7.63 -40.81 57.34
C ARG A 3 7.28 -41.12 55.86
N ASP A 4 7.38 -42.37 55.43
CA ASP A 4 6.31 -43.36 55.16
C ASP A 4 5.77 -43.41 53.72
N GLU A 5 6.07 -44.55 53.11
CA GLU A 5 5.27 -45.26 52.11
C GLU A 5 3.81 -45.41 52.55
N TRP A 6 2.87 -45.22 51.61
CA TRP A 6 1.57 -45.90 51.66
C TRP A 6 1.27 -46.57 50.32
N THR A 7 1.21 -47.89 50.42
CA THR A 7 0.66 -48.88 49.51
C THR A 7 -0.84 -48.71 49.25
N THR A 8 -1.28 -49.46 48.22
CA THR A 8 -2.60 -50.09 48.00
C THR A 8 -3.70 -49.33 47.28
N GLY A 9 -4.08 -49.89 46.12
CA GLY A 9 -5.33 -49.61 45.42
C GLY A 9 -5.50 -50.40 44.12
N ARG A 10 -5.38 -51.73 44.14
CA ARG A 10 -5.91 -52.57 43.03
C ARG A 10 -7.42 -52.45 43.05
N VAL A 11 -8.00 -51.81 42.03
CA VAL A 11 -9.42 -51.97 41.70
C VAL A 11 -9.52 -52.90 40.50
N ALA A 12 -9.89 -54.14 40.77
CA ALA A 12 -10.45 -55.03 39.78
C ALA A 12 -11.92 -54.63 39.58
N GLN A 13 -12.35 -54.45 38.32
CA GLN A 13 -13.71 -54.68 37.76
C GLN A 13 -13.82 -53.94 36.42
N ALA A 14 -14.45 -54.43 35.35
CA ALA A 14 -15.06 -55.71 35.06
C ALA A 14 -14.86 -55.99 33.56
N ARG A 15 -14.47 -57.21 33.20
CA ARG A 15 -14.48 -57.68 31.80
C ARG A 15 -15.92 -58.00 31.40
N PRO A 16 -16.49 -57.39 30.34
CA PRO A 16 -17.57 -58.04 29.63
C PRO A 16 -16.97 -59.20 28.82
N ARG A 17 -17.18 -60.43 29.29
CA ARG A 17 -17.06 -61.62 28.45
C ARG A 17 -18.23 -61.59 27.46
N ASN A 18 -18.01 -61.03 26.28
CA ASN A 18 -18.89 -61.33 25.16
C ASN A 18 -18.53 -62.74 24.65
N PRO A 19 -19.50 -63.66 24.52
CA PRO A 19 -19.25 -64.96 23.90
C PRO A 19 -18.87 -64.75 22.42
N PRO A 20 -18.10 -65.68 21.82
CA PRO A 20 -17.85 -65.62 20.38
C PRO A 20 -19.19 -65.85 19.65
N MET A 21 -19.77 -64.78 19.11
CA MET A 21 -20.81 -64.91 18.10
C MET A 21 -20.16 -65.56 16.88
N ALA A 22 -20.64 -66.76 16.55
CA ALA A 22 -20.35 -67.41 15.29
C ALA A 22 -20.64 -66.44 14.15
N SER A 23 -19.63 -66.20 13.32
CA SER A 23 -19.73 -65.35 12.14
C SER A 23 -20.73 -65.96 11.16
N ALA A 24 -21.80 -65.23 10.83
CA ALA A 24 -22.67 -65.60 9.72
C ALA A 24 -21.84 -65.56 8.42
N PRO A 25 -21.87 -66.61 7.57
CA PRO A 25 -21.13 -66.62 6.32
C PRO A 25 -21.84 -65.68 5.33
N GLY A 26 -21.12 -64.65 4.83
CA GLY A 26 -21.58 -63.83 3.71
C GLY A 26 -21.48 -62.31 3.87
N LEU A 27 -21.05 -61.78 5.01
CA LEU A 27 -20.78 -60.35 5.14
C LEU A 27 -19.30 -60.06 4.82
N LEU A 28 -19.07 -59.38 3.70
CA LEU A 28 -17.77 -58.82 3.33
C LEU A 28 -17.22 -58.01 4.52
N THR A 29 -16.13 -58.49 5.11
CA THR A 29 -15.38 -57.74 6.11
C THR A 29 -14.95 -56.41 5.48
N ARG A 30 -15.39 -55.29 6.09
CA ARG A 30 -14.83 -53.98 5.73
C ARG A 30 -13.31 -54.06 5.85
N PRO A 31 -12.54 -53.61 4.86
CA PRO A 31 -11.10 -53.47 5.01
C PRO A 31 -10.84 -52.58 6.23
N ALA A 32 -10.24 -53.16 7.26
CA ALA A 32 -9.77 -52.42 8.42
C ALA A 32 -8.32 -52.02 8.12
N PHE A 33 -8.01 -50.74 8.25
CA PHE A 33 -6.64 -50.27 8.19
C PHE A 33 -5.84 -50.94 9.33
N GLY A 34 -4.67 -51.51 8.99
CA GLY A 34 -3.78 -52.12 9.98
C GLY A 34 -3.27 -51.10 11.00
N PRO A 35 -2.86 -51.54 12.20
CA PRO A 35 -2.37 -50.65 13.26
C PRO A 35 -1.12 -49.83 12.86
N ASP A 36 -0.43 -50.23 11.79
CA ASP A 36 0.74 -49.56 11.22
C ASP A 36 0.38 -48.41 10.24
N ILE A 37 -0.91 -48.21 9.97
CA ILE A 37 -1.39 -47.12 9.11
C ILE A 37 -1.60 -45.89 10.00
N PRO A 38 -0.86 -44.77 9.78
CA PRO A 38 -0.94 -43.60 10.64
C PRO A 38 -2.38 -43.10 10.75
N ALA A 39 -2.97 -43.20 11.95
CA ALA A 39 -4.33 -42.73 12.22
C ALA A 39 -4.41 -41.18 12.26
N ILE A 40 -3.26 -40.50 12.19
CA ILE A 40 -3.14 -39.05 12.26
C ILE A 40 -2.28 -38.59 11.07
N LEU A 41 -2.94 -38.02 10.06
CA LEU A 41 -2.29 -37.19 9.06
C LEU A 41 -1.91 -35.87 9.73
N GLN A 42 -0.62 -35.64 9.99
CA GLN A 42 -0.16 -34.33 10.47
C GLN A 42 -0.49 -33.26 9.43
N ARG A 43 -0.95 -32.08 9.91
CA ARG A 43 -1.25 -30.93 9.04
C ARG A 43 0.00 -30.54 8.27
N ASN A 44 -0.12 -30.48 6.94
CA ASN A 44 1.00 -30.15 6.06
C ASN A 44 1.32 -28.65 6.18
N PRO A 45 2.55 -28.24 6.56
CA PRO A 45 2.95 -26.83 6.55
C PRO A 45 2.89 -26.20 5.15
N LEU A 46 2.83 -27.01 4.09
CA LEU A 46 2.65 -26.59 2.70
C LEU A 46 1.17 -26.49 2.28
N ARG A 47 0.20 -26.70 3.18
CA ARG A 47 -1.23 -26.66 2.84
C ARG A 47 -1.61 -25.33 2.20
N ASN A 48 -1.22 -24.22 2.82
CA ASN A 48 -1.53 -22.88 2.30
C ASN A 48 -0.83 -22.62 0.95
N THR A 49 0.42 -23.06 0.80
CA THR A 49 1.15 -22.93 -0.48
C THR A 49 0.49 -23.75 -1.60
N ALA A 50 0.00 -24.95 -1.28
CA ALA A 50 -0.73 -25.77 -2.24
C ALA A 50 -2.07 -25.12 -2.63
N THR A 51 -2.81 -24.58 -1.66
CA THR A 51 -4.07 -23.87 -1.95
C THR A 51 -3.82 -22.59 -2.75
N LEU A 52 -2.80 -21.80 -2.40
CA LEU A 52 -2.38 -20.63 -3.19
C LEU A 52 -2.08 -21.04 -4.63
N ALA A 53 -1.35 -22.12 -4.84
CA ALA A 53 -1.02 -22.54 -6.19
C ALA A 53 -2.22 -22.99 -7.00
N MET A 54 -3.21 -23.64 -6.37
CA MET A 54 -4.49 -23.95 -7.00
C MET A 54 -5.24 -22.67 -7.36
N LEU A 55 -5.33 -21.72 -6.43
CA LEU A 55 -5.91 -20.40 -6.66
C LEU A 55 -5.28 -19.71 -7.88
N LEU A 56 -3.94 -19.70 -7.96
CA LEU A 56 -3.21 -19.09 -9.08
C LEU A 56 -3.37 -19.85 -10.40
N LEU A 57 -3.57 -21.17 -10.37
CA LEU A 57 -3.88 -21.97 -11.56
C LEU A 57 -5.29 -21.66 -12.06
N ASP A 58 -6.26 -21.64 -11.15
CA ASP A 58 -7.67 -21.38 -11.46
C ASP A 58 -7.88 -19.93 -11.95
N ALA A 59 -7.07 -18.99 -11.45
CA ALA A 59 -7.03 -17.60 -11.90
C ALA A 59 -6.12 -17.37 -13.14
N GLU A 60 -5.59 -18.43 -13.75
CA GLU A 60 -4.74 -18.40 -14.95
C GLU A 60 -3.42 -17.60 -14.81
N ILE A 61 -2.99 -17.26 -13.59
CA ILE A 61 -1.70 -16.59 -13.32
C ILE A 61 -0.54 -17.58 -13.43
N LEU A 62 -0.72 -18.78 -12.85
CA LEU A 62 0.22 -19.88 -12.94
C LEU A 62 -0.21 -20.82 -14.06
N THR A 63 0.71 -21.21 -14.95
CA THR A 63 0.38 -22.16 -16.02
C THR A 63 0.60 -23.62 -15.57
N GLU A 64 -0.15 -24.57 -16.15
CA GLU A 64 0.09 -26.01 -15.91
C GLU A 64 1.55 -26.42 -16.19
N SER A 65 2.17 -25.78 -17.19
CA SER A 65 3.55 -26.07 -17.58
C SER A 65 4.54 -25.68 -16.48
N GLU A 66 4.29 -24.57 -15.79
CA GLU A 66 5.11 -24.08 -14.68
C GLU A 66 4.93 -24.95 -13.45
N TRP A 67 3.68 -25.28 -13.10
CA TRP A 67 3.34 -26.19 -12.01
C TRP A 67 4.03 -27.55 -12.14
N ARG A 68 4.06 -28.12 -13.35
CA ARG A 68 4.67 -29.45 -13.60
C ARG A 68 6.21 -29.45 -13.50
N ARG A 69 6.89 -28.30 -13.62
CA ARG A 69 8.37 -28.23 -13.67
C ARG A 69 9.05 -28.58 -12.35
N SER A 70 8.46 -28.24 -11.19
CA SER A 70 8.99 -28.70 -9.90
C SER A 70 8.00 -28.54 -8.74
N ARG A 71 7.50 -29.65 -8.20
CA ARG A 71 6.69 -29.65 -6.96
C ARG A 71 7.48 -29.25 -5.70
N LYS A 72 8.82 -29.30 -5.76
CA LYS A 72 9.70 -28.98 -4.62
C LYS A 72 9.92 -27.47 -4.41
N HIS A 73 9.57 -26.65 -5.40
CA HIS A 73 9.77 -25.19 -5.37
C HIS A 73 8.45 -24.45 -5.57
N LEU A 74 7.38 -24.96 -4.98
CA LEU A 74 6.05 -24.44 -5.25
C LEU A 74 5.87 -22.98 -4.83
N THR A 75 6.36 -22.62 -3.63
CA THR A 75 6.36 -21.23 -3.16
C THR A 75 7.00 -20.27 -4.15
N SER A 76 8.22 -20.59 -4.61
CA SER A 76 8.95 -19.76 -5.58
C SER A 76 8.30 -19.75 -6.97
N GLN A 77 7.43 -20.71 -7.31
CA GLN A 77 6.65 -20.66 -8.55
C GLN A 77 5.47 -19.71 -8.41
N CYS A 78 4.72 -19.80 -7.31
CA CYS A 78 3.62 -18.87 -7.02
C CYS A 78 4.12 -17.43 -6.98
N GLU A 79 5.22 -17.19 -6.26
CA GLU A 79 5.88 -15.90 -6.16
C GLU A 79 6.26 -15.34 -7.54
N ARG A 80 6.97 -16.12 -8.37
CA ARG A 80 7.35 -15.68 -9.73
C ARG A 80 6.16 -15.42 -10.64
N ALA A 81 5.11 -16.23 -10.55
CA ALA A 81 3.92 -16.08 -11.38
C ALA A 81 3.17 -14.78 -11.02
N LEU A 82 3.02 -14.50 -9.71
CA LEU A 82 2.47 -13.24 -9.22
C LEU A 82 3.34 -12.04 -9.57
N MET A 83 4.66 -12.11 -9.33
CA MET A 83 5.59 -11.04 -9.70
C MET A 83 5.54 -10.74 -11.18
N ARG A 84 5.48 -11.76 -12.05
CA ARG A 84 5.32 -11.55 -13.49
C ARG A 84 4.01 -10.80 -13.78
N TRP A 85 2.89 -11.27 -13.23
CA TRP A 85 1.58 -10.69 -13.48
C TRP A 85 1.48 -9.22 -13.02
N ILE A 86 2.12 -8.88 -11.88
CA ILE A 86 2.23 -7.51 -11.36
C ILE A 86 3.16 -6.68 -12.26
N ASN A 87 4.35 -7.21 -12.60
CA ASN A 87 5.34 -6.49 -13.39
C ASN A 87 4.81 -6.15 -14.78
N GLU A 88 4.09 -7.05 -15.45
CA GLU A 88 3.42 -6.77 -16.73
C GLU A 88 2.47 -5.57 -16.64
N ARG A 89 1.93 -5.27 -15.45
CA ARG A 89 1.08 -4.11 -15.22
C ARG A 89 1.88 -2.86 -14.83
N ALA A 90 2.95 -3.03 -14.06
CA ALA A 90 3.79 -1.94 -13.58
C ALA A 90 4.86 -1.45 -14.58
N ASP A 91 5.22 -2.24 -15.61
CA ASP A 91 6.38 -2.00 -16.51
C ASP A 91 6.38 -0.64 -17.23
N ALA A 92 5.20 -0.01 -17.39
CA ALA A 92 5.07 1.27 -18.05
C ALA A 92 5.22 2.49 -17.11
N LEU A 93 5.36 2.28 -15.80
CA LEU A 93 5.48 3.35 -14.80
C LEU A 93 6.91 3.92 -14.79
N ARG A 94 7.01 5.25 -14.69
CA ARG A 94 8.29 5.99 -14.78
C ARG A 94 8.68 6.65 -13.47
N CYS A 95 7.69 7.10 -12.71
CA CYS A 95 7.84 7.85 -11.48
C CYS A 95 7.47 7.00 -10.26
N ILE A 96 6.45 6.15 -10.37
CA ILE A 96 5.92 5.35 -9.25
C ILE A 96 6.50 3.93 -9.29
N ARG A 97 7.04 3.45 -8.16
CA ARG A 97 7.61 2.09 -8.01
C ARG A 97 6.82 1.29 -6.96
N PRO A 98 5.71 0.65 -7.36
CA PRO A 98 4.86 -0.07 -6.43
C PRO A 98 5.53 -1.35 -5.94
N HIS A 99 5.39 -1.62 -4.64
CA HIS A 99 5.82 -2.84 -3.98
C HIS A 99 4.61 -3.61 -3.48
N PHE A 100 4.71 -4.93 -3.51
CA PHE A 100 3.63 -5.83 -3.09
C PHE A 100 4.18 -6.84 -2.10
N GLN A 101 3.45 -7.02 -1.00
CA GLN A 101 3.70 -8.06 -0.03
C GLN A 101 2.53 -9.03 -0.01
N LEU A 102 2.87 -10.31 -0.07
CA LEU A 102 1.92 -11.41 -0.03
C LEU A 102 2.15 -12.20 1.26
N ALA A 103 1.12 -12.35 2.07
CA ALA A 103 1.14 -13.21 3.24
C ALA A 103 0.05 -14.29 3.12
N CYS A 104 0.42 -15.53 3.41
CA CYS A 104 -0.54 -16.63 3.51
C CYS A 104 -0.50 -17.17 4.93
N GLY A 105 -1.62 -17.06 5.64
CA GLY A 105 -1.69 -17.34 7.06
C GLY A 105 -2.89 -18.20 7.44
N ILE A 106 -3.01 -18.42 8.73
CA ILE A 106 -4.27 -18.79 9.37
C ILE A 106 -4.67 -17.53 10.13
N GLN A 107 -5.83 -16.95 9.86
CA GLN A 107 -6.25 -15.75 10.57
C GLN A 107 -6.43 -16.10 12.06
N PRO A 108 -5.72 -15.44 12.99
CA PRO A 108 -6.06 -15.52 14.39
C PRO A 108 -7.30 -14.64 14.60
N ASP A 109 -8.47 -15.26 14.75
CA ASP A 109 -9.68 -14.52 15.15
C ASP A 109 -9.52 -14.07 16.61
N PRO A 110 -9.41 -12.77 16.93
CA PRO A 110 -9.28 -12.31 18.31
C PRO A 110 -10.60 -12.40 19.09
N PHE A 111 -11.74 -12.60 18.41
CA PHE A 111 -13.09 -12.50 18.99
C PHE A 111 -13.90 -13.80 18.95
N HIS A 112 -13.50 -14.81 18.18
CA HIS A 112 -14.18 -16.12 18.16
C HIS A 112 -13.24 -17.27 18.56
N ALA A 113 -13.13 -17.48 19.86
CA ALA A 113 -12.57 -18.69 20.47
C ALA A 113 -13.50 -19.93 20.29
N GLY A 114 -14.05 -20.15 19.09
CA GLY A 114 -15.08 -21.14 18.84
C GLY A 114 -15.03 -21.78 17.46
N ASN A 115 -14.40 -22.96 17.38
CA ASN A 115 -14.70 -24.07 16.46
C ASN A 115 -14.94 -23.81 14.95
N ARG A 116 -14.46 -22.71 14.38
CA ARG A 116 -14.29 -22.65 12.92
C ARG A 116 -13.02 -23.40 12.52
N PRO A 117 -13.04 -24.23 11.46
CA PRO A 117 -11.81 -24.80 10.95
C PRO A 117 -10.87 -23.63 10.58
N GLU A 118 -9.59 -23.77 10.91
CA GLU A 118 -8.51 -22.88 10.47
C GLU A 118 -8.55 -22.76 8.94
N GLN A 119 -9.29 -21.76 8.44
CA GLN A 119 -9.34 -21.42 7.03
C GLN A 119 -8.05 -20.68 6.73
N GLY A 120 -7.38 -21.06 5.65
CA GLY A 120 -6.21 -20.33 5.18
C GLY A 120 -6.66 -18.97 4.66
N TRP A 121 -5.87 -17.95 4.91
CA TRP A 121 -6.12 -16.59 4.45
C TRP A 121 -5.00 -16.12 3.53
N LEU A 122 -5.38 -15.31 2.56
CA LEU A 122 -4.50 -14.58 1.68
C LEU A 122 -4.62 -13.10 2.00
N GLU A 123 -3.48 -12.48 2.26
CA GLU A 123 -3.33 -11.05 2.43
C GLU A 123 -2.39 -10.51 1.36
N ILE A 124 -2.80 -9.42 0.73
CA ILE A 124 -2.05 -8.71 -0.29
C ILE A 124 -2.01 -7.25 0.11
N ALA A 125 -0.84 -6.76 0.52
CA ALA A 125 -0.60 -5.36 0.78
C ALA A 125 0.21 -4.76 -0.37
N TRP A 126 -0.05 -3.49 -0.71
CA TRP A 126 0.80 -2.74 -1.61
C TRP A 126 1.17 -1.38 -1.01
N PHE A 127 2.40 -0.97 -1.28
CA PHE A 127 3.03 0.23 -0.73
C PHE A 127 4.16 0.70 -1.65
N VAL A 128 4.90 1.72 -1.24
CA VAL A 128 6.11 2.17 -1.93
C VAL A 128 7.24 2.22 -0.91
N GLU A 129 8.37 1.58 -1.23
CA GLU A 129 9.54 1.54 -0.34
C GLU A 129 10.23 2.92 -0.26
N TYR A 130 10.33 3.61 -1.41
CA TYR A 130 10.96 4.94 -1.51
C TYR A 130 10.24 5.81 -2.54
N GLY A 131 9.87 7.03 -2.14
CA GLY A 131 9.29 8.04 -3.02
C GLY A 131 10.34 8.99 -3.58
N ASP A 132 10.37 9.17 -4.90
CA ASP A 132 11.23 10.17 -5.54
C ASP A 132 10.61 11.58 -5.46
N ALA A 133 11.46 12.62 -5.43
CA ALA A 133 11.05 14.02 -5.45
C ALA A 133 11.01 14.59 -6.87
N PHE A 134 9.92 15.24 -7.25
CA PHE A 134 9.72 15.80 -8.59
C PHE A 134 9.39 17.29 -8.53
N ILE A 135 10.20 18.12 -9.19
CA ILE A 135 9.98 19.56 -9.28
C ILE A 135 8.99 19.87 -10.40
N VAL A 136 7.82 20.40 -10.06
CA VAL A 136 6.73 20.67 -11.02
C VAL A 136 6.47 22.14 -11.31
N GLY A 137 6.97 23.06 -10.46
CA GLY A 137 6.66 24.49 -10.54
C GLY A 137 6.83 25.11 -11.93
N PRO A 138 7.99 24.94 -12.60
CA PRO A 138 8.23 25.53 -13.93
C PRO A 138 7.21 25.11 -15.00
N GLN A 139 6.85 23.81 -15.05
CA GLN A 139 5.88 23.31 -16.03
C GLN A 139 4.45 23.72 -15.66
N VAL A 140 4.11 23.75 -14.37
CA VAL A 140 2.82 24.25 -13.90
C VAL A 140 2.64 25.73 -14.27
N GLU A 141 3.66 26.56 -14.09
CA GLU A 141 3.60 27.97 -14.52
C GLU A 141 3.45 28.11 -16.04
N ARG A 142 4.15 27.29 -16.82
CA ARG A 142 4.00 27.25 -18.28
C ARG A 142 2.56 26.92 -18.68
N LEU A 143 1.95 25.93 -18.04
CA LEU A 143 0.55 25.56 -18.27
C LEU A 143 -0.41 26.69 -17.88
N GLU A 144 -0.16 27.38 -16.76
CA GLU A 144 -0.97 28.53 -16.33
C GLU A 144 -0.88 29.72 -17.31
N ARG A 145 0.29 29.93 -17.95
CA ARG A 145 0.48 30.93 -19.02
C ARG A 145 -0.29 30.58 -20.29
N GLU A 146 -0.27 29.30 -20.70
CA GLU A 146 -1.03 28.82 -21.86
C GLU A 146 -2.54 28.90 -21.63
N LYS A 147 -2.99 28.40 -20.47
CA LYS A 147 -4.38 28.50 -20.04
C LYS A 147 -4.48 28.58 -18.53
N LYS A 148 -4.96 29.73 -18.04
CA LYS A 148 -5.29 29.94 -16.62
C LYS A 148 -6.13 28.78 -16.05
N GLY A 149 -5.65 28.19 -14.97
CA GLY A 149 -6.23 27.07 -14.24
C GLY A 149 -5.85 25.68 -14.76
N LEU A 150 -5.11 25.56 -15.87
CA LEU A 150 -4.72 24.25 -16.41
C LEU A 150 -3.65 23.56 -15.55
N GLY A 151 -2.64 24.31 -15.10
CA GLY A 151 -1.63 23.78 -14.18
C GLY A 151 -2.24 23.38 -12.85
N LEU A 152 -3.14 24.21 -12.32
CA LEU A 152 -3.91 23.86 -11.11
C LEU A 152 -4.80 22.62 -11.31
N ALA A 153 -5.40 22.45 -12.49
CA ALA A 153 -6.19 21.26 -12.79
C ALA A 153 -5.34 19.99 -12.78
N ALA A 154 -4.10 20.09 -13.29
CA ALA A 154 -3.13 19.00 -13.25
C ALA A 154 -2.77 18.60 -11.83
N LEU A 155 -2.41 19.56 -10.97
CA LEU A 155 -2.04 19.28 -9.58
C LEU A 155 -3.21 18.74 -8.74
N ARG A 156 -4.43 19.23 -8.98
CA ARG A 156 -5.64 18.68 -8.33
C ARG A 156 -5.94 17.26 -8.77
N ALA A 157 -5.80 16.97 -10.07
CA ALA A 157 -6.01 15.62 -10.56
C ALA A 157 -4.98 14.65 -9.99
N LEU A 158 -3.70 15.08 -9.86
CA LEU A 158 -2.68 14.31 -9.13
C LEU A 158 -3.12 14.06 -7.70
N SER A 159 -3.32 15.10 -6.89
CA SER A 159 -3.71 14.99 -5.47
C SER A 159 -4.92 14.07 -5.24
N GLN A 160 -6.00 14.25 -6.01
CA GLN A 160 -7.23 13.48 -5.82
C GLN A 160 -7.12 12.02 -6.28
N ARG A 161 -6.40 11.77 -7.38
CA ARG A 161 -6.32 10.42 -7.96
C ARG A 161 -5.17 9.61 -7.36
N SER A 162 -4.09 10.27 -6.94
CA SER A 162 -2.98 9.62 -6.23
C SER A 162 -3.44 9.09 -4.88
N TRP A 163 -4.23 9.88 -4.13
CA TRP A 163 -4.78 9.45 -2.84
C TRP A 163 -5.53 8.11 -2.92
N ARG A 164 -6.23 7.84 -4.02
CA ARG A 164 -6.98 6.59 -4.21
C ARG A 164 -6.20 5.48 -4.91
N SER A 165 -4.90 5.68 -5.09
CA SER A 165 -4.04 4.69 -5.74
C SER A 165 -2.70 4.56 -5.00
N PHE A 166 -1.74 5.39 -5.37
CA PHE A 166 -0.47 5.53 -4.69
C PHE A 166 -0.36 6.99 -4.24
N PRO A 167 -0.64 7.29 -2.95
CA PRO A 167 -0.69 8.66 -2.46
C PRO A 167 0.61 9.42 -2.69
N MET A 168 0.53 10.72 -2.88
CA MET A 168 1.68 11.60 -3.10
C MET A 168 1.60 12.78 -2.16
N MET A 169 2.74 13.21 -1.63
CA MET A 169 2.81 14.47 -0.91
C MET A 169 2.84 15.62 -1.91
N MET A 170 1.91 16.56 -1.80
CA MET A 170 1.75 17.64 -2.77
C MET A 170 2.23 18.98 -2.21
N CYS A 171 2.96 19.75 -3.01
CA CYS A 171 3.38 21.10 -2.65
C CYS A 171 2.21 22.06 -2.34
N GLN A 172 1.01 21.80 -2.85
CA GLN A 172 -0.16 22.63 -2.54
C GLN A 172 -0.74 22.38 -1.14
N ASP A 173 -0.40 21.24 -0.52
CA ASP A 173 -0.93 20.79 0.76
C ASP A 173 0.02 21.09 1.93
N GLN A 174 1.23 21.63 1.66
CA GLN A 174 2.26 21.97 2.66
C GLN A 174 1.69 22.77 3.85
N LEU A 175 0.91 23.82 3.57
CA LEU A 175 0.37 24.69 4.60
C LEU A 175 -0.68 23.97 5.46
N SER A 176 -1.63 23.28 4.83
CA SER A 176 -2.64 22.51 5.56
C SER A 176 -2.06 21.37 6.39
N MET A 177 -0.99 20.75 5.91
CA MET A 177 -0.27 19.71 6.66
C MET A 177 0.52 20.33 7.83
N ALA A 178 1.11 21.51 7.66
CA ALA A 178 1.77 22.19 8.76
C ALA A 178 0.78 22.64 9.85
N GLU A 179 -0.37 23.21 9.45
CA GLU A 179 -1.49 23.55 10.34
C GLU A 179 -1.93 22.31 11.14
N TRP A 180 -2.16 21.19 10.47
CA TRP A 180 -2.60 19.94 11.09
C TRP A 180 -1.54 19.30 12.00
N CYS A 181 -0.32 19.09 11.50
CA CYS A 181 0.68 18.25 12.14
C CYS A 181 1.57 19.00 13.15
N PHE A 182 1.79 20.32 12.97
CA PHE A 182 2.78 21.07 13.75
C PHE A 182 2.19 22.23 14.54
N TRP A 183 1.01 22.72 14.17
CA TRP A 183 0.36 23.87 14.83
C TRP A 183 -0.96 23.49 15.51
N GLY A 184 -1.22 22.19 15.73
CA GLY A 184 -2.40 21.73 16.46
C GLY A 184 -3.75 22.13 15.82
N GLY A 185 -3.77 22.36 14.51
CA GLY A 185 -4.92 22.87 13.76
C GLY A 185 -5.04 24.39 13.74
N GLU A 186 -4.14 25.12 14.39
CA GLU A 186 -4.09 26.58 14.36
C GLU A 186 -3.49 27.11 13.05
N SER A 187 -3.76 28.38 12.76
CA SER A 187 -3.33 29.03 11.50
C SER A 187 -1.84 29.39 11.47
N SER A 188 -1.18 29.41 12.63
CA SER A 188 0.25 29.67 12.76
C SER A 188 0.81 29.05 14.03
N ILE A 189 2.14 28.92 14.08
CA ILE A 189 2.83 28.42 15.27
C ILE A 189 2.68 29.35 16.47
N ASP A 190 2.63 30.66 16.26
CA ASP A 190 2.47 31.61 17.36
C ASP A 190 1.05 31.51 17.95
N ASP A 191 0.03 31.32 17.10
CA ASP A 191 -1.34 31.04 17.58
C ASP A 191 -1.40 29.73 18.39
N TYR A 192 -0.67 28.69 17.97
CA TYR A 192 -0.55 27.44 18.71
C TYR A 192 0.14 27.62 20.07
N ILE A 193 1.25 28.36 20.12
CA ILE A 193 1.99 28.66 21.35
C ILE A 193 1.12 29.45 22.33
N ASP A 194 0.42 30.46 21.84
CA ASP A 194 -0.48 31.29 22.64
C ASP A 194 -1.66 30.46 23.18
N MET A 195 -2.22 29.56 22.37
CA MET A 195 -3.32 28.67 22.73
C MET A 195 -2.90 27.61 23.78
N MET A 196 -1.66 27.14 23.72
CA MET A 196 -1.09 26.19 24.68
C MET A 196 -0.56 26.87 25.95
N GLU A 197 -0.55 28.20 26.02
CA GLU A 197 -0.01 29.01 27.13
C GLU A 197 1.43 28.58 27.52
N LEU A 198 2.27 28.25 26.54
CA LEU A 198 3.63 27.77 26.78
C LEU A 198 4.50 28.85 27.42
N ASP A 199 5.42 28.41 28.28
CA ASP A 199 6.43 29.32 28.81
C ASP A 199 7.44 29.73 27.72
N PRO A 200 8.25 30.79 27.94
CA PRO A 200 9.16 31.28 26.91
C PRO A 200 10.23 30.28 26.44
N GLU A 201 10.63 29.32 27.28
CA GLU A 201 11.64 28.32 26.93
C GLU A 201 11.02 27.25 26.04
N ASP A 202 9.87 26.71 26.45
CA ASP A 202 9.10 25.74 25.66
C ASP A 202 8.62 26.34 24.33
N ALA A 203 8.19 27.60 24.34
CA ALA A 203 7.77 28.31 23.13
C ALA A 203 8.91 28.45 22.11
N GLU A 204 10.14 28.69 22.56
CA GLU A 204 11.30 28.77 21.65
C GLU A 204 11.68 27.39 21.11
N GLN A 205 11.58 26.35 21.95
CA GLN A 205 11.78 24.98 21.49
C GLN A 205 10.75 24.58 20.41
N VAL A 206 9.46 24.88 20.64
CA VAL A 206 8.39 24.63 19.66
C VAL A 206 8.66 25.39 18.35
N ARG A 207 9.11 26.65 18.41
CA ARG A 207 9.53 27.41 17.21
C ARG A 207 10.67 26.74 16.46
N ALA A 208 11.68 26.25 17.17
CA ALA A 208 12.83 25.59 16.55
C ALA A 208 12.46 24.23 15.92
N GLU A 209 11.51 23.50 16.51
CA GLU A 209 11.10 22.15 16.07
C GLU A 209 9.97 22.16 15.04
N SER A 210 9.33 23.30 14.79
CA SER A 210 8.25 23.46 13.81
C SER A 210 8.75 23.99 12.46
N ILE A 211 7.84 24.09 11.51
CA ILE A 211 8.03 24.74 10.21
C ILE A 211 7.17 26.00 10.23
N ALA A 212 7.72 27.17 9.88
CA ALA A 212 6.97 28.42 9.92
C ALA A 212 6.17 28.68 8.63
N GLU A 213 4.98 29.30 8.74
CA GLU A 213 4.19 29.71 7.56
C GLU A 213 5.02 30.58 6.61
N ALA A 214 5.80 31.51 7.17
CA ALA A 214 6.61 32.45 6.41
C ALA A 214 7.59 31.76 5.46
N ASP A 215 8.17 30.65 5.90
CA ASP A 215 9.15 29.88 5.13
C ASP A 215 8.48 29.13 3.96
N ILE A 216 7.36 28.46 4.23
CA ILE A 216 6.56 27.78 3.19
C ILE A 216 6.11 28.79 2.12
N VAL A 217 5.62 29.95 2.55
CA VAL A 217 5.09 31.01 1.69
C VAL A 217 6.19 31.72 0.90
N ALA A 218 7.42 31.77 1.41
CA ALA A 218 8.56 32.32 0.69
C ALA A 218 8.93 31.47 -0.54
N GLU A 219 8.83 30.14 -0.40
CA GLU A 219 9.28 29.20 -1.44
C GLU A 219 8.14 28.68 -2.33
N THR A 220 6.88 28.72 -1.85
CA THR A 220 5.70 28.24 -2.59
C THR A 220 4.68 29.36 -2.83
N PRO A 221 4.17 29.56 -4.06
CA PRO A 221 3.26 30.66 -4.35
C PRO A 221 1.97 30.58 -3.54
N LYS A 222 1.63 31.68 -2.85
CA LYS A 222 0.36 31.84 -2.10
C LYS A 222 -0.88 31.44 -2.90
N TRP A 223 -0.86 31.66 -4.20
CA TRP A 223 -1.99 31.33 -5.07
C TRP A 223 -2.27 29.84 -5.16
N LEU A 224 -1.22 29.02 -5.02
CA LEU A 224 -1.26 27.56 -5.04
C LEU A 224 -1.71 27.03 -3.67
N LEU A 225 -1.10 27.52 -2.59
CA LEU A 225 -1.47 27.17 -1.21
C LEU A 225 -2.93 27.50 -0.89
N LYS A 226 -3.48 28.58 -1.46
CA LYS A 226 -4.88 29.00 -1.27
C LYS A 226 -5.75 28.66 -2.48
N SER A 227 -5.41 27.59 -3.20
CA SER A 227 -6.01 27.30 -4.49
C SER A 227 -7.40 26.68 -4.42
N TYR A 228 -7.86 26.14 -3.28
CA TYR A 228 -9.14 25.43 -3.14
C TYR A 228 -10.37 26.15 -3.73
N ARG A 229 -10.40 27.50 -3.72
CA ARG A 229 -11.50 28.31 -4.29
C ARG A 229 -11.41 28.56 -5.80
N ARG A 230 -10.29 28.23 -6.44
CA ARG A 230 -10.05 28.54 -7.86
C ARG A 230 -10.74 27.56 -8.78
N LYS A 231 -11.23 28.07 -9.91
CA LYS A 231 -11.87 27.25 -10.94
C LYS A 231 -10.82 26.62 -11.86
N THR A 232 -11.05 25.37 -12.23
CA THR A 232 -10.29 24.63 -13.24
C THR A 232 -11.05 24.59 -14.57
N PRO A 233 -10.38 24.36 -15.71
CA PRO A 233 -11.04 24.24 -17.01
C PRO A 233 -12.10 23.13 -17.05
N ALA A 234 -13.27 23.45 -17.61
CA ALA A 234 -14.32 22.46 -17.84
C ALA A 234 -13.91 21.42 -18.91
N PRO A 235 -14.56 20.24 -18.97
CA PRO A 235 -14.21 19.16 -19.91
C PRO A 235 -14.20 19.58 -21.40
N ARG A 236 -15.10 20.48 -21.80
CA ARG A 236 -15.12 21.05 -23.16
C ARG A 236 -13.88 21.89 -23.45
N THR A 237 -13.43 22.65 -22.46
CA THR A 237 -12.22 23.48 -22.56
C THR A 237 -10.98 22.61 -22.67
N LEU A 238 -10.87 21.52 -21.90
CA LEU A 238 -9.77 20.57 -22.03
C LEU A 238 -9.70 19.97 -23.44
N LYS A 239 -10.84 19.57 -24.01
CA LYS A 239 -10.93 19.05 -25.39
C LYS A 239 -10.52 20.09 -26.44
N GLN A 240 -10.78 21.38 -26.17
CA GLN A 240 -10.35 22.46 -27.05
C GLN A 240 -8.83 22.65 -26.98
N ILE A 241 -8.24 22.64 -25.77
CA ILE A 241 -6.78 22.76 -25.57
C ILE A 241 -6.06 21.61 -26.27
N GLU A 242 -6.49 20.37 -26.02
CA GLU A 242 -5.98 19.15 -26.65
C GLU A 242 -5.87 19.28 -28.18
N ARG A 243 -6.90 19.86 -28.82
CA ARG A 243 -7.00 19.97 -30.28
C ARG A 243 -6.34 21.20 -30.90
N ARG A 244 -6.23 22.30 -30.16
CA ARG A 244 -5.93 23.63 -30.73
C ARG A 244 -4.74 24.32 -30.10
N SER A 245 -4.25 23.89 -28.94
CA SER A 245 -3.08 24.51 -28.32
C SER A 245 -1.85 24.24 -29.17
N SER A 246 -1.04 25.28 -29.38
CA SER A 246 0.28 25.15 -30.01
C SER A 246 1.32 24.55 -29.06
N ASP A 247 1.08 24.57 -27.75
CA ASP A 247 1.98 24.00 -26.75
C ASP A 247 1.81 22.47 -26.65
N PRO A 248 2.84 21.66 -26.99
CA PRO A 248 2.77 20.21 -26.86
C PRO A 248 2.50 19.72 -25.43
N LEU A 249 3.01 20.42 -24.41
CA LEU A 249 2.79 20.05 -23.02
C LEU A 249 1.31 20.24 -22.65
N ALA A 250 0.75 21.41 -22.98
CA ALA A 250 -0.65 21.71 -22.67
C ALA A 250 -1.62 20.75 -23.37
N ARG A 251 -1.32 20.35 -24.61
CA ARG A 251 -2.10 19.31 -25.31
C ARG A 251 -2.07 17.97 -24.58
N GLN A 252 -0.88 17.49 -24.22
CA GLN A 252 -0.71 16.20 -23.54
C GLN A 252 -1.32 16.20 -22.13
N VAL A 253 -1.15 17.27 -21.37
CA VAL A 253 -1.78 17.41 -20.05
C VAL A 253 -3.30 17.44 -20.17
N ALA A 254 -3.86 18.18 -21.14
CA ALA A 254 -5.30 18.20 -21.35
C ALA A 254 -5.88 16.84 -21.78
N GLU A 255 -5.14 16.08 -22.60
CA GLU A 255 -5.46 14.69 -22.95
C GLU A 255 -5.52 13.81 -21.70
N VAL A 256 -4.44 13.79 -20.90
CA VAL A 256 -4.35 12.96 -19.68
C VAL A 256 -5.44 13.34 -18.66
N LEU A 257 -5.69 14.63 -18.46
CA LEU A 257 -6.78 15.10 -17.59
C LEU A 257 -8.16 14.61 -18.05
N ARG A 258 -8.40 14.56 -19.37
CA ARG A 258 -9.65 14.00 -19.93
C ARG A 258 -9.74 12.50 -19.73
N MET A 259 -8.63 11.77 -19.90
CA MET A 259 -8.58 10.34 -19.65
C MET A 259 -8.82 10.03 -18.17
N LEU A 260 -8.18 10.77 -17.24
CA LEU A 260 -8.42 10.65 -15.80
C LEU A 260 -9.87 10.98 -15.41
N ALA A 261 -10.49 11.95 -16.06
CA ALA A 261 -11.90 12.27 -15.82
C ALA A 261 -12.88 11.19 -16.33
N ALA A 262 -12.46 10.38 -17.30
CA ALA A 262 -13.25 9.28 -17.86
C ALA A 262 -12.90 7.91 -17.26
N ALA A 263 -11.78 7.83 -16.54
CA ALA A 263 -11.33 6.62 -15.87
C ALA A 263 -12.29 6.23 -14.73
N PRO A 264 -12.39 4.92 -14.40
CA PRO A 264 -13.22 4.46 -13.30
C PRO A 264 -12.85 5.18 -11.99
N GLU A 265 -13.86 5.36 -11.15
CA GLU A 265 -13.64 5.83 -9.80
C GLU A 265 -13.06 4.67 -8.98
N LEU A 266 -11.90 4.90 -8.36
CA LEU A 266 -11.31 3.96 -7.41
C LEU A 266 -11.94 4.20 -6.04
N GLU A 267 -12.11 3.13 -5.28
CA GLU A 267 -12.47 3.19 -3.87
C GLU A 267 -11.36 3.86 -3.05
N ASP A 268 -11.67 4.36 -1.86
CA ASP A 268 -10.67 4.94 -0.96
C ASP A 268 -10.00 3.79 -0.18
N PRO A 269 -8.75 3.39 -0.51
CA PRO A 269 -8.12 2.24 0.14
C PRO A 269 -7.74 2.53 1.61
N HIS A 270 -7.84 3.80 2.02
CA HIS A 270 -7.51 4.28 3.36
C HIS A 270 -8.69 4.23 4.34
N GLU A 271 -9.91 3.97 3.87
CA GLU A 271 -11.11 3.98 4.73
C GLU A 271 -10.98 2.98 5.89
N GLN A 272 -10.40 1.81 5.64
CA GLN A 272 -10.19 0.77 6.64
C GLN A 272 -9.19 1.13 7.75
N PHE A 273 -8.32 2.11 7.54
CA PHE A 273 -7.29 2.54 8.51
C PHE A 273 -7.72 3.77 9.33
N ARG A 274 -8.85 4.41 8.99
CA ARG A 274 -9.30 5.63 9.65
C ARG A 274 -9.63 5.43 11.14
N ASP A 275 -10.15 4.26 11.49
CA ASP A 275 -10.55 3.95 12.86
C ASP A 275 -9.34 3.66 13.78
N ASP A 276 -8.16 3.40 13.20
CA ASP A 276 -6.93 3.11 13.94
C ASP A 276 -6.25 4.38 14.48
N GLY A 277 -6.74 5.57 14.10
CA GLY A 277 -6.29 6.86 14.63
C GLY A 277 -4.89 7.31 14.17
N GLY A 278 -4.30 6.59 13.22
CA GLY A 278 -3.00 6.86 12.63
C GLY A 278 -3.04 7.72 11.39
N GLU A 279 -1.95 8.47 11.14
CA GLU A 279 -1.78 9.20 9.88
C GLU A 279 -0.99 8.38 8.85
N PHE A 280 -1.30 8.63 7.57
CA PHE A 280 -0.58 8.01 6.46
C PHE A 280 0.75 8.73 6.19
N TYR A 281 1.86 7.99 6.13
CA TYR A 281 3.17 8.56 5.79
C TYR A 281 3.91 7.85 4.63
N GLY A 282 3.31 6.82 4.03
CA GLY A 282 3.92 6.00 2.96
C GLY A 282 3.86 6.61 1.54
N PHE A 283 4.19 7.89 1.37
CA PHE A 283 3.99 8.59 0.08
C PHE A 283 4.85 8.01 -1.05
N SER A 284 4.22 7.79 -2.20
CA SER A 284 4.84 7.22 -3.40
C SER A 284 5.71 8.20 -4.19
N ALA A 285 5.51 9.51 -4.00
CA ALA A 285 6.30 10.58 -4.58
C ALA A 285 6.08 11.90 -3.84
N TYR A 286 7.08 12.79 -3.92
CA TYR A 286 7.02 14.14 -3.37
C TYR A 286 6.94 15.15 -4.51
N VAL A 287 5.77 15.77 -4.70
CA VAL A 287 5.50 16.72 -5.79
C VAL A 287 5.87 18.13 -5.33
N ARG A 288 7.10 18.55 -5.62
CA ARG A 288 7.71 19.80 -5.13
C ARG A 288 7.47 20.97 -6.08
N TRP A 289 7.24 22.16 -5.54
CA TRP A 289 7.20 23.40 -6.33
C TRP A 289 8.60 23.79 -6.84
N SER A 290 9.60 23.74 -5.96
CA SER A 290 11.00 24.08 -6.22
C SER A 290 11.93 23.17 -5.40
N GLU A 291 13.24 23.24 -5.64
CA GLU A 291 14.25 22.53 -4.81
C GLU A 291 14.29 22.97 -3.35
N ARG A 292 13.71 24.12 -3.04
CA ARG A 292 13.76 24.77 -1.73
C ARG A 292 12.43 24.73 -1.00
N ASP A 293 11.38 24.16 -1.61
CA ASP A 293 10.11 24.05 -0.92
C ASP A 293 10.19 23.04 0.25
N TYR A 294 9.19 23.10 1.10
CA TYR A 294 9.10 22.34 2.34
C TYR A 294 8.32 21.03 2.18
N THR A 295 7.96 20.63 0.95
CA THR A 295 7.13 19.44 0.69
C THR A 295 7.74 18.17 1.29
N VAL A 296 9.05 17.97 1.09
CA VAL A 296 9.77 16.81 1.64
C VAL A 296 9.93 16.93 3.15
N GLU A 297 10.36 18.10 3.63
CA GLU A 297 10.60 18.33 5.06
C GLU A 297 9.32 18.17 5.91
N VAL A 298 8.18 18.69 5.43
CA VAL A 298 6.87 18.50 6.07
C VAL A 298 6.55 17.00 6.16
N ALA A 299 6.72 16.25 5.07
CA ALA A 299 6.40 14.83 5.06
C ALA A 299 7.35 13.99 5.92
N GLU A 300 8.66 14.29 5.92
CA GLU A 300 9.64 13.61 6.76
C GLU A 300 9.39 13.86 8.24
N ARG A 301 9.12 15.11 8.65
CA ARG A 301 8.78 15.43 10.04
C ARG A 301 7.47 14.78 10.47
N MET A 302 6.46 14.77 9.60
CA MET A 302 5.21 14.05 9.85
C MET A 302 5.46 12.55 10.04
N ALA A 303 6.21 11.92 9.13
CA ALA A 303 6.56 10.50 9.23
C ALA A 303 7.30 10.19 10.53
N ASN A 304 8.27 11.03 10.93
CA ASN A 304 9.00 10.87 12.18
C ASN A 304 8.07 10.97 13.41
N ASN A 305 7.11 11.90 13.41
CA ASN A 305 6.13 12.01 14.49
C ASN A 305 5.27 10.74 14.59
N GLU A 306 4.79 10.23 13.47
CA GLU A 306 3.96 9.02 13.40
C GLU A 306 4.71 7.74 13.77
N LEU A 307 5.98 7.63 13.37
CA LEU A 307 6.86 6.52 13.75
C LEU A 307 7.15 6.54 15.25
N ASN A 308 7.33 7.72 15.85
CA ASN A 308 7.59 7.88 17.28
C ASN A 308 6.34 7.66 18.14
N SER A 309 5.15 8.02 17.62
CA SER A 309 3.88 7.78 18.30
C SER A 309 3.41 6.33 18.16
N GLY A 310 3.87 5.61 17.14
CA GLY A 310 3.54 4.22 16.87
C GLY A 310 2.11 4.00 16.36
N VAL A 311 1.44 5.07 15.89
CA VAL A 311 0.05 4.99 15.39
C VAL A 311 -0.07 5.12 13.87
N GLY A 312 0.93 5.63 13.14
CA GLY A 312 0.80 5.81 11.68
C GLY A 312 0.95 4.55 10.83
N TYR A 313 0.67 4.69 9.53
CA TYR A 313 0.74 3.59 8.55
C TYR A 313 1.30 4.02 7.18
N GLU A 314 1.88 3.07 6.44
CA GLU A 314 2.50 3.29 5.11
C GLU A 314 1.88 2.47 3.97
N ILE A 315 0.92 1.59 4.30
CA ILE A 315 0.27 0.72 3.33
C ILE A 315 -0.68 1.55 2.45
N CYS A 316 -0.45 1.55 1.14
CA CYS A 316 -1.31 2.23 0.16
C CYS A 316 -2.63 1.48 -0.06
N GLY A 317 -2.64 0.17 0.17
CA GLY A 317 -3.88 -0.60 0.28
C GLY A 317 -3.64 -2.05 0.65
N LEU A 318 -4.72 -2.67 1.11
CA LEU A 318 -4.73 -4.01 1.68
C LEU A 318 -5.94 -4.77 1.13
N HIS A 319 -5.72 -6.00 0.71
CA HIS A 319 -6.77 -6.93 0.32
C HIS A 319 -6.62 -8.23 1.13
N GLN A 320 -7.70 -8.64 1.79
CA GLN A 320 -7.75 -9.86 2.59
C GLN A 320 -8.91 -10.74 2.13
N GLN A 321 -8.65 -12.04 1.98
CA GLN A 321 -9.66 -13.01 1.57
C GLN A 321 -9.31 -14.43 2.03
N PRO A 322 -10.28 -15.35 2.04
CA PRO A 322 -9.98 -16.78 2.13
C PRO A 322 -9.11 -17.25 0.96
N ILE A 323 -8.10 -18.07 1.25
CA ILE A 323 -7.12 -18.51 0.24
C ILE A 323 -7.71 -19.47 -0.82
N ASP A 324 -8.89 -20.02 -0.57
CA ASP A 324 -9.63 -20.91 -1.46
C ASP A 324 -10.76 -20.22 -2.24
N ASP A 325 -10.91 -18.90 -2.12
CA ASP A 325 -11.92 -18.11 -2.81
C ASP A 325 -11.38 -17.54 -4.14
N VAL A 326 -11.58 -18.29 -5.21
CA VAL A 326 -11.16 -17.88 -6.57
C VAL A 326 -11.94 -16.67 -7.07
N ASP A 327 -13.23 -16.57 -6.76
CA ASP A 327 -14.09 -15.50 -7.27
C ASP A 327 -13.67 -14.15 -6.67
N SER A 328 -13.37 -14.11 -5.36
CA SER A 328 -12.83 -12.92 -4.69
C SER A 328 -11.45 -12.55 -5.25
N PHE A 329 -10.58 -13.52 -5.52
CA PHE A 329 -9.25 -13.24 -6.07
C PHE A 329 -9.33 -12.68 -7.51
N VAL A 330 -10.23 -13.19 -8.35
CA VAL A 330 -10.48 -12.65 -9.69
C VAL A 330 -11.05 -11.23 -9.62
N GLN A 331 -11.93 -10.93 -8.65
CA GLN A 331 -12.42 -9.56 -8.43
C GLN A 331 -11.28 -8.62 -8.03
N TRP A 332 -10.39 -9.06 -7.14
CA TRP A 332 -9.18 -8.29 -6.79
C TRP A 332 -8.31 -8.04 -8.03
N MET A 333 -8.09 -9.05 -8.88
CA MET A 333 -7.33 -8.87 -10.13
C MET A 333 -7.94 -7.80 -11.04
N GLN A 334 -9.27 -7.80 -11.19
CA GLN A 334 -9.99 -6.78 -11.98
C GLN A 334 -9.88 -5.38 -11.36
N HIS A 335 -9.95 -5.29 -10.03
CA HIS A 335 -9.69 -4.05 -9.30
C HIS A 335 -8.29 -3.53 -9.60
N MET A 336 -7.27 -4.40 -9.52
CA MET A 336 -5.88 -4.04 -9.81
C MET A 336 -5.68 -3.58 -11.26
N ASP A 337 -6.36 -4.17 -12.23
CA ASP A 337 -6.34 -3.68 -13.62
C ASP A 337 -6.86 -2.23 -13.73
N GLY A 338 -7.93 -1.92 -13.00
CA GLY A 338 -8.47 -0.56 -12.86
C GLY A 338 -7.48 0.39 -12.18
N LEU A 339 -6.91 -0.04 -11.05
CA LEU A 339 -5.89 0.68 -10.29
C LEU A 339 -4.71 1.06 -11.18
N PHE A 340 -4.06 0.08 -11.81
CA PHE A 340 -2.90 0.33 -12.68
C PHE A 340 -3.24 1.18 -13.91
N SER A 341 -4.46 1.08 -14.44
CA SER A 341 -4.91 1.95 -15.54
C SER A 341 -4.96 3.42 -15.12
N VAL A 342 -5.44 3.70 -13.91
CA VAL A 342 -5.43 5.06 -13.33
C VAL A 342 -4.01 5.48 -12.95
N THR A 343 -3.24 4.62 -12.29
CA THR A 343 -1.85 4.89 -11.88
C THR A 343 -0.97 5.28 -13.06
N ARG A 344 -1.08 4.61 -14.22
CA ARG A 344 -0.33 4.99 -15.43
C ARG A 344 -0.65 6.40 -15.92
N LEU A 345 -1.90 6.86 -15.76
CA LEU A 345 -2.27 8.23 -16.13
C LEU A 345 -1.72 9.25 -15.14
N ILE A 346 -1.74 8.93 -13.84
CA ILE A 346 -1.13 9.75 -12.78
C ILE A 346 0.38 9.85 -13.00
N ASP A 347 1.05 8.71 -13.21
CA ASP A 347 2.48 8.61 -13.48
C ASP A 347 2.89 9.42 -14.71
N ARG A 348 2.15 9.28 -15.82
CA ARG A 348 2.35 10.10 -17.03
C ARG A 348 2.14 11.59 -16.74
N LEU A 349 1.14 11.96 -15.95
CA LEU A 349 0.90 13.35 -15.59
C LEU A 349 2.05 13.93 -14.76
N LEU A 350 2.52 13.19 -13.75
CA LEU A 350 3.66 13.57 -12.92
C LEU A 350 4.93 13.73 -13.77
N TRP A 351 5.21 12.78 -14.66
CA TRP A 351 6.35 12.84 -15.58
C TRP A 351 6.29 14.03 -16.55
N LEU A 352 5.10 14.42 -17.03
CA LEU A 352 4.92 15.61 -17.86
C LEU A 352 5.20 16.88 -17.05
N LEU A 353 4.70 16.95 -15.82
CA LEU A 353 4.87 18.12 -14.94
C LEU A 353 6.29 18.26 -14.40
N SER A 354 7.04 17.17 -14.24
CA SER A 354 8.44 17.22 -13.79
C SER A 354 9.39 17.77 -14.86
N GLY A 355 8.94 17.94 -16.11
CA GLY A 355 9.79 18.38 -17.21
C GLY A 355 10.72 17.28 -17.76
N ALA A 356 10.69 16.07 -17.21
CA ALA A 356 11.45 14.91 -17.71
C ALA A 356 11.03 14.48 -19.14
N SER A 357 9.92 15.03 -19.65
CA SER A 357 9.45 14.90 -21.02
C SER A 357 10.08 15.84 -22.04
N SER A 358 10.85 16.82 -21.57
CA SER A 358 11.57 17.77 -22.42
C SER A 358 13.01 17.31 -22.63
N ASP A 359 13.63 17.68 -23.76
CA ASP A 359 15.06 17.45 -24.06
C ASP A 359 16.02 18.18 -23.08
N HIS A 360 15.52 18.65 -21.94
CA HIS A 360 16.23 19.34 -20.86
C HIS A 360 15.91 18.66 -19.52
N ALA A 361 15.91 17.33 -19.48
CA ALA A 361 15.99 16.62 -18.20
C ALA A 361 17.31 17.02 -17.52
N PRO A 362 17.29 17.54 -16.27
CA PRO A 362 18.52 17.74 -15.54
C PRO A 362 19.17 16.36 -15.34
N ASN A 363 20.43 16.24 -15.75
CA ASN A 363 21.23 15.04 -15.55
C ASN A 363 21.14 14.64 -14.07
N THR A 364 20.49 13.51 -13.80
CA THR A 364 20.60 12.85 -12.50
C THR A 364 22.06 12.45 -12.35
N PRO A 365 22.76 12.84 -11.27
CA PRO A 365 24.13 12.39 -11.05
C PRO A 365 24.11 10.87 -10.90
N GLU A 366 24.93 10.19 -11.70
CA GLU A 366 25.17 8.75 -11.62
C GLU A 366 25.57 8.37 -10.19
N GLY A 367 24.93 7.31 -9.68
CA GLY A 367 25.12 6.81 -8.32
C GLY A 367 26.56 6.49 -8.00
N ASP A 368 27.02 7.01 -6.86
CA ASP A 368 28.25 6.56 -6.22
C ASP A 368 27.92 5.27 -5.45
N SER A 369 28.01 4.15 -6.17
CA SER A 369 27.96 2.81 -5.59
C SER A 369 29.19 2.59 -4.73
N THR A 370 29.08 2.86 -3.44
CA THR A 370 30.01 2.32 -2.43
C THR A 370 29.28 1.30 -1.58
N HIS A 371 29.43 0.04 -2.00
CA HIS A 371 29.18 -1.13 -1.17
C HIS A 371 30.01 -1.05 0.12
N GLY A 372 29.35 -0.80 1.24
CA GLY A 372 29.89 -1.01 2.58
C GLY A 372 29.17 -2.19 3.23
N SER A 373 29.66 -3.41 2.98
CA SER A 373 29.27 -4.59 3.75
C SER A 373 29.69 -4.39 5.21
N ASN A 374 28.76 -4.45 6.15
CA ASN A 374 29.07 -4.59 7.58
C ASN A 374 28.71 -6.01 8.04
N PRO A 375 29.66 -6.77 8.62
CA PRO A 375 29.40 -8.09 9.15
C PRO A 375 28.77 -8.01 10.54
N VAL A 376 27.82 -8.91 10.77
CA VAL A 376 27.24 -9.20 12.08
C VAL A 376 28.30 -9.86 12.96
N HIS A 377 28.56 -9.29 14.14
CA HIS A 377 29.18 -9.99 15.27
C HIS A 377 28.52 -9.56 16.57
N GLY A 378 28.15 -10.55 17.39
CA GLY A 378 27.77 -10.40 18.80
C GLY A 378 26.52 -11.15 19.16
#